data_AF-A0A967I9S7-F1
#
_entry.id   AF-A0A967I9S7-F1
#
_cell.length_a   1.000
_cell.length_b   1.000
_cell.length_c   1.000
_cell.angle_alpha   90.00
_cell.angle_beta   90.00
_cell.angle_gamma   90.00
#
_symmetry.space_group_name_H-M   'P 1'
#
loop_
_entity.id
_entity.type
_entity.pdbx_description
1 polymer ?
#
loop_
_entity_poly.entity_id
_entity_poly.type
_entity_poly.pdbx_seq_one_letter_code
_entity_poly.pdbx_strand_id
1 'polypeptide(L)'
;MKSGSIATMIILLTLFIAAAAWGQMDLPKELAAIVPQYPGSIVVAAKESNGGSQTVMETQDNSKAVMVHYRKAMIYRGWNIMTGMALENGSTLIFSKGDQTLHITAKGTKEGKTIILVSIPE
;
A
#
# COMPACT_ATOMS: atom_id res chain seq x y z
N MET A 1 -36.17 15.53 -42.56
CA MET A 1 -35.89 14.28 -41.81
C MET A 1 -34.95 13.41 -42.64
N LYS A 2 -33.72 13.20 -42.17
CA LYS A 2 -32.84 12.08 -42.57
C LYS A 2 -31.72 11.98 -41.53
N SER A 3 -32.04 11.25 -40.46
CA SER A 3 -31.14 10.83 -39.40
C SER A 3 -30.27 9.68 -39.91
N GLY A 4 -28.97 9.90 -40.03
CA GLY A 4 -28.05 8.81 -40.37
C GLY A 4 -26.65 9.31 -40.63
N SER A 5 -25.87 9.55 -39.57
CA SER A 5 -24.40 9.44 -39.60
C SER A 5 -23.71 9.69 -38.25
N ILE A 6 -24.26 9.25 -37.11
CA ILE A 6 -23.61 9.48 -35.79
C ILE A 6 -23.37 8.17 -35.01
N ALA A 7 -23.97 7.05 -35.43
CA ALA A 7 -23.91 5.82 -34.66
C ALA A 7 -22.57 5.06 -34.73
N THR A 8 -21.66 5.42 -35.64
CA THR A 8 -20.49 4.56 -35.95
C THR A 8 -19.20 4.96 -35.23
N MET A 9 -19.16 6.08 -34.48
CA MET A 9 -17.91 6.65 -33.94
C MET A 9 -17.74 6.52 -32.41
N ILE A 10 -18.50 5.65 -31.74
CA ILE A 10 -18.38 5.44 -30.28
C ILE A 10 -17.88 4.02 -29.93
N ILE A 11 -17.92 3.08 -30.87
CA ILE A 11 -17.58 1.66 -30.57
C ILE A 11 -16.07 1.38 -30.62
N LEU A 12 -15.24 2.28 -31.19
CA LEU A 12 -13.80 2.01 -31.36
C LEU A 12 -12.90 2.51 -30.20
N LEU A 13 -13.43 3.22 -29.20
CA LEU A 13 -12.63 3.84 -28.12
C LEU A 13 -12.68 3.09 -26.77
N THR A 14 -13.32 1.93 -26.70
CA THR A 14 -13.44 1.16 -25.44
C THR A 14 -12.51 -0.06 -25.36
N LEU A 15 -11.72 -0.35 -26.40
CA LEU A 15 -10.96 -1.60 -26.52
C LEU A 15 -9.47 -1.54 -26.11
N PHE A 16 -8.99 -0.40 -25.58
CA PHE A 16 -7.55 -0.23 -25.26
C PHE A 16 -7.24 0.09 -23.79
N ILE A 17 -8.12 -0.27 -22.85
CA ILE A 17 -7.79 -0.26 -21.41
C ILE A 17 -7.72 -1.70 -20.87
N ALA A 18 -7.10 -2.60 -21.62
CA ALA A 18 -6.50 -3.81 -21.06
C ALA A 18 -5.00 -3.53 -20.86
N ALA A 19 -4.69 -2.43 -20.14
CA ALA A 19 -3.32 -2.12 -19.77
C ALA A 19 -2.88 -3.18 -18.75
N ALA A 20 -2.08 -4.13 -19.23
CA ALA A 20 -1.08 -4.89 -18.49
C ALA A 20 -1.36 -5.06 -16.98
N ALA A 21 -2.25 -5.99 -16.63
CA ALA A 21 -2.19 -6.65 -15.33
C ALA A 21 -0.97 -7.60 -15.32
N TRP A 22 0.23 -7.05 -15.51
CA TRP A 22 1.48 -7.78 -15.40
C TRP A 22 1.76 -7.95 -13.91
N GLY A 23 1.34 -9.10 -13.37
CA GLY A 23 1.77 -9.69 -12.10
C GLY A 23 2.21 -8.70 -11.03
N GLN A 24 1.30 -7.84 -10.55
CA GLN A 24 1.57 -7.08 -9.36
C GLN A 24 1.60 -8.06 -8.19
N MET A 25 2.71 -8.09 -7.46
CA MET A 25 2.80 -8.91 -6.26
C MET A 25 1.71 -8.46 -5.28
N ASP A 26 1.01 -9.41 -4.67
CA ASP A 26 0.00 -9.10 -3.67
C ASP A 26 0.62 -9.05 -2.27
N LEU A 27 -0.09 -8.42 -1.34
CA LEU A 27 0.23 -8.53 0.07
C LEU A 27 0.10 -9.99 0.52
N PRO A 28 0.98 -10.50 1.41
CA PRO A 28 0.76 -11.77 2.10
C PRO A 28 -0.62 -11.83 2.75
N LYS A 29 -1.24 -13.01 2.80
CA LYS A 29 -2.63 -13.17 3.25
C LYS A 29 -2.84 -12.62 4.66
N GLU A 30 -1.91 -12.92 5.56
CA GLU A 30 -1.95 -12.45 6.95
C GLU A 30 -1.96 -10.91 7.02
N LEU A 31 -1.08 -10.25 6.28
CA LEU A 31 -1.01 -8.79 6.21
C LEU A 31 -2.22 -8.18 5.52
N ALA A 32 -2.69 -8.76 4.41
CA ALA A 32 -3.85 -8.28 3.67
C ALA A 32 -5.14 -8.26 4.52
N ALA A 33 -5.24 -9.15 5.52
CA ALA A 33 -6.38 -9.18 6.43
C ALA A 33 -6.42 -8.01 7.41
N ILE A 34 -5.26 -7.44 7.77
CA ILE A 34 -5.15 -6.45 8.85
C ILE A 34 -4.69 -5.06 8.39
N VAL A 35 -3.88 -4.98 7.33
CA VAL A 35 -3.28 -3.75 6.82
C VAL A 35 -3.83 -3.45 5.42
N PRO A 36 -4.41 -2.27 5.19
CA PRO A 36 -4.73 -1.85 3.82
C PRO A 36 -3.44 -1.57 3.05
N GLN A 37 -3.38 -2.01 1.79
CA GLN A 37 -2.33 -1.57 0.87
C GLN A 37 -2.39 -0.04 0.70
N TYR A 38 -1.22 0.61 0.69
CA TYR A 38 -1.17 2.05 0.52
C TYR A 38 -1.65 2.44 -0.90
N PRO A 39 -2.54 3.43 -1.06
CA PRO A 39 -3.03 3.84 -2.37
C PRO A 39 -1.89 4.24 -3.32
N GLY A 40 -1.94 3.73 -4.56
CA GLY A 40 -0.90 4.02 -5.57
C GLY A 40 0.46 3.38 -5.28
N SER A 41 0.57 2.53 -4.25
CA SER A 41 1.78 1.74 -4.01
C SER A 41 1.79 0.44 -4.81
N ILE A 42 2.99 -0.02 -5.16
CA ILE A 42 3.24 -1.34 -5.71
C ILE A 42 3.97 -2.21 -4.67
N VAL A 43 3.63 -3.49 -4.56
CA VAL A 43 4.39 -4.42 -3.74
C VAL A 43 5.61 -4.86 -4.55
N VAL A 44 6.80 -4.71 -3.97
CA VAL A 44 8.07 -5.09 -4.60
C VAL A 44 8.71 -6.31 -3.94
N ALA A 45 8.30 -6.63 -2.71
CA ALA A 45 8.67 -7.87 -2.04
C ALA A 45 7.59 -8.30 -1.03
N ALA A 46 7.41 -9.60 -0.88
CA ALA A 46 6.51 -10.22 0.08
C ALA A 46 7.16 -11.50 0.62
N LYS A 47 7.05 -11.73 1.92
CA LYS A 47 7.52 -12.96 2.57
C LYS A 47 6.55 -13.33 3.69
N GLU A 48 6.15 -14.59 3.70
CA GLU A 48 5.34 -15.20 4.75
C GLU A 48 6.12 -16.41 5.28
N SER A 49 6.21 -16.53 6.61
CA SER A 49 6.92 -17.64 7.27
C SER A 49 6.28 -17.94 8.62
N ASN A 50 6.61 -19.09 9.21
CA ASN A 50 6.05 -19.53 10.50
C ASN A 50 6.30 -18.57 11.68
N GLY A 51 7.19 -17.59 11.51
CA GLY A 51 7.48 -16.55 12.49
C GLY A 51 7.10 -15.14 12.05
N GLY A 52 6.12 -15.02 11.14
CA GLY A 52 5.51 -13.74 10.81
C GLY A 52 5.55 -13.40 9.33
N SER A 53 4.98 -12.23 9.04
CA SER A 53 4.64 -11.81 7.69
C SER A 53 5.16 -10.41 7.43
N GLN A 54 5.82 -10.23 6.29
CA GLN A 54 6.44 -8.97 5.90
C GLN A 54 6.22 -8.65 4.42
N THR A 55 6.14 -7.37 4.11
CA THR A 55 6.04 -6.86 2.74
C THR A 55 6.76 -5.53 2.60
N VAL A 56 7.28 -5.30 1.40
CA VAL A 56 7.89 -4.05 0.99
C VAL A 56 7.07 -3.49 -0.16
N MET A 57 6.62 -2.25 -0.01
CA MET A 57 5.92 -1.50 -1.05
C MET A 57 6.70 -0.26 -1.44
N GLU A 58 6.52 0.18 -2.68
CA GLU A 58 7.02 1.46 -3.18
C GLU A 58 5.87 2.38 -3.54
N THR A 59 5.99 3.67 -3.22
CA THR A 59 5.09 4.73 -3.69
C THR A 59 5.87 5.97 -4.10
N GLN A 60 5.26 6.81 -4.94
CA GLN A 60 5.77 8.13 -5.32
C GLN A 60 5.46 9.20 -4.27
N ASP A 61 4.56 8.91 -3.33
CA ASP A 61 4.24 9.83 -2.24
C ASP A 61 5.39 9.96 -1.24
N ASN A 62 5.46 11.09 -0.54
CA ASN A 62 6.46 11.29 0.51
C ASN A 62 6.12 10.48 1.79
N SER A 63 7.16 10.14 2.55
CA SER A 63 7.04 9.29 3.75
C SER A 63 6.11 9.85 4.82
N LYS A 64 5.98 11.18 4.93
CA LYS A 64 5.07 11.82 5.89
C LYS A 64 3.60 11.58 5.52
N ALA A 65 3.24 11.67 4.25
CA ALA A 65 1.89 11.35 3.78
C ALA A 65 1.53 9.89 4.07
N VAL A 66 2.46 8.97 3.79
CA VAL A 66 2.31 7.54 4.10
C VAL A 66 2.04 7.31 5.58
N MET A 67 2.80 7.94 6.47
CA MET A 67 2.66 7.78 7.92
C MET A 67 1.35 8.37 8.45
N VAL A 68 0.89 9.50 7.90
CA VAL A 68 -0.42 10.09 8.24
C VAL A 68 -1.54 9.15 7.82
N HIS A 69 -1.46 8.55 6.64
CA HIS A 69 -2.43 7.58 6.15
C HIS A 69 -2.53 6.38 7.11
N TYR A 70 -1.41 5.70 7.38
CA TYR A 70 -1.42 4.50 8.22
C TYR A 70 -1.83 4.79 9.65
N ARG A 71 -1.38 5.91 10.24
CA ARG A 71 -1.87 6.35 11.55
C ARG A 71 -3.39 6.40 11.58
N LYS A 72 -4.02 7.08 10.62
CA LYS A 72 -5.48 7.22 10.57
C LYS A 72 -6.17 5.88 10.31
N ALA A 73 -5.70 5.13 9.33
CA ALA A 73 -6.31 3.87 8.91
C ALA A 73 -6.25 2.80 10.02
N MET A 74 -5.12 2.67 10.70
CA MET A 74 -4.94 1.68 11.76
C MET A 74 -5.73 2.06 13.02
N ILE A 75 -5.74 3.33 13.43
CA ILE A 75 -6.58 3.80 14.55
C ILE A 75 -8.05 3.55 14.26
N TYR A 76 -8.53 3.88 13.05
CA TYR A 76 -9.91 3.61 12.64
C TYR A 76 -10.27 2.12 12.72
N ARG A 77 -9.30 1.23 12.46
CA ARG A 77 -9.45 -0.24 12.56
C ARG A 77 -9.28 -0.77 14.00
N GLY A 78 -9.19 0.11 14.99
CA GLY A 78 -9.08 -0.24 16.41
C GLY A 78 -7.70 -0.67 16.87
N TRP A 79 -6.64 -0.27 16.15
CA TRP A 79 -5.27 -0.46 16.60
C TRP A 79 -4.79 0.73 17.42
N ASN A 80 -4.02 0.45 18.47
CA ASN A 80 -3.38 1.46 19.29
C ASN A 80 -1.96 1.72 18.81
N ILE A 81 -1.50 2.97 18.89
CA ILE A 81 -0.08 3.26 18.67
C ILE A 81 0.66 3.02 19.98
N MET A 82 1.61 2.08 19.98
CA MET A 82 2.49 1.85 21.12
C MET A 82 3.61 2.89 21.16
N THR A 83 4.29 3.08 20.02
CA THR A 83 5.40 4.02 19.90
C THR A 83 5.62 4.42 18.45
N GLY A 84 6.39 5.47 18.24
CA GLY A 84 6.89 5.87 16.94
C GLY A 84 8.29 6.45 17.06
N MET A 85 9.13 6.18 16.06
CA MET A 85 10.51 6.69 16.03
C MET A 85 10.75 7.44 14.72
N ALA A 86 11.38 8.61 14.83
CA ALA A 86 11.89 9.31 13.67
C ALA A 86 13.16 8.62 13.17
N LEU A 87 13.31 8.55 11.85
CA LEU A 87 14.50 8.09 11.15
C LEU A 87 15.02 9.26 10.31
N GLU A 88 16.28 9.20 9.89
CA GLU A 88 16.94 10.27 9.11
C GLU A 88 16.09 10.76 7.92
N ASN A 89 15.42 9.84 7.21
CA ASN A 89 14.54 10.15 6.06
C ASN A 89 13.17 9.46 6.17
N GLY A 90 12.62 9.33 7.38
CA GLY A 90 11.37 8.59 7.54
C GLY A 90 10.92 8.46 8.98
N SER A 91 10.00 7.53 9.20
CA SER A 91 9.62 7.13 10.55
C SER A 91 9.09 5.71 10.57
N THR A 92 9.04 5.16 11.77
CA THR A 92 8.34 3.90 12.05
C THR A 92 7.25 4.12 13.08
N LEU A 93 6.16 3.39 12.94
CA LEU A 93 5.07 3.30 13.90
C LEU A 93 4.88 1.83 14.28
N ILE A 94 4.80 1.60 15.59
CA ILE A 94 4.48 0.29 16.16
C ILE A 94 3.05 0.36 16.68
N PHE A 95 2.21 -0.55 16.21
CA PHE A 95 0.81 -0.66 16.58
C PHE A 95 0.57 -1.96 17.35
N SER A 96 -0.43 -1.95 18.23
CA SER A 96 -0.95 -3.15 18.88
C SER A 96 -2.46 -3.28 18.81
N LYS A 97 -2.94 -4.53 18.80
CA LYS A 97 -4.35 -4.88 18.94
C LYS A 97 -4.47 -6.27 19.56
N GLY A 98 -4.92 -6.33 20.82
CA GLY A 98 -4.82 -7.56 21.62
C GLY A 98 -3.36 -7.98 21.76
N ASP A 99 -3.07 -9.24 21.47
CA ASP A 99 -1.71 -9.81 21.52
C ASP A 99 -0.91 -9.58 20.23
N GLN A 100 -1.50 -8.96 19.20
CA GLN A 100 -0.83 -8.71 17.93
C GLN A 100 -0.06 -7.38 17.94
N THR A 101 1.14 -7.42 17.36
CA THR A 101 1.96 -6.24 17.09
C THR A 101 2.15 -6.06 15.59
N LEU A 102 2.18 -4.83 15.11
CA LEU A 102 2.40 -4.49 13.71
C LEU A 102 3.38 -3.32 13.60
N HIS A 103 4.41 -3.48 12.78
CA HIS A 103 5.36 -2.42 12.47
C HIS A 103 5.10 -1.87 11.08
N ILE A 104 5.04 -0.55 10.96
CA ILE A 104 4.96 0.15 9.68
C ILE A 104 6.06 1.20 9.63
N THR A 105 6.99 1.04 8.71
CA THR A 105 8.08 1.98 8.46
C THR A 105 7.93 2.59 7.08
N ALA A 106 8.04 3.92 6.98
CA ALA A 106 8.12 4.61 5.70
C ALA A 106 9.42 5.41 5.63
N LYS A 107 10.22 5.18 4.60
CA LYS A 107 11.51 5.84 4.38
C LYS A 107 11.62 6.36 2.95
N GLY A 108 11.92 7.65 2.82
CA GLY A 108 12.24 8.26 1.54
C GLY A 108 13.58 7.73 0.99
N THR A 109 13.63 7.52 -0.33
CA THR A 109 14.84 7.13 -1.06
C THR A 109 15.48 8.35 -1.71
N LYS A 110 16.71 8.18 -2.23
CA LYS A 110 17.43 9.26 -2.93
C LYS A 110 16.78 9.62 -4.27
N GLU A 111 16.01 8.70 -4.84
CA GLU A 111 15.28 8.82 -6.10
C GLU A 111 13.91 9.50 -5.93
N GLY A 112 13.59 10.00 -4.72
CA GLY A 112 12.34 10.70 -4.43
C GLY A 112 11.13 9.81 -4.18
N LYS A 113 11.30 8.48 -4.19
CA LYS A 113 10.27 7.51 -3.81
C LYS A 113 10.22 7.29 -2.31
N THR A 114 9.16 6.64 -1.83
CA THR A 114 9.08 6.10 -0.48
C THR A 114 9.00 4.59 -0.49
N ILE A 115 9.86 3.95 0.30
CA ILE A 115 9.75 2.53 0.66
C ILE A 115 8.89 2.41 1.91
N ILE A 116 7.91 1.53 1.85
CA ILE A 116 7.03 1.17 2.97
C ILE A 116 7.33 -0.27 3.35
N LEU A 117 7.82 -0.50 4.56
CA LEU A 117 7.97 -1.82 5.15
C LEU A 117 6.83 -2.04 6.14
N VAL A 118 6.07 -3.10 5.94
CA VAL A 118 5.04 -3.56 6.88
C VAL A 118 5.41 -4.95 7.36
N SER A 119 5.40 -5.17 8.67
CA SER A 119 5.73 -6.47 9.24
C SER A 119 4.95 -6.78 10.53
N ILE A 120 4.51 -8.03 10.64
CA ILE A 120 4.10 -8.65 11.91
C ILE A 120 5.33 -9.40 12.43
N PRO A 121 5.96 -8.96 13.54
CA PRO A 121 7.06 -9.70 14.15
C PRO A 121 6.55 -11.00 14.80
N GLU A 122 7.43 -12.00 14.95
CA GLU A 122 7.16 -13.20 15.77
C GLU A 122 6.96 -12.89 17.25
#